data_AF-J3LVB4-F1
#
_entry.id   AF-J3LVB4-F1
#
_cell.length_a   1.000
_cell.length_b   1.000
_cell.length_c   1.000
_cell.angle_alpha   90.00
_cell.angle_beta   90.00
_cell.angle_gamma   90.00
#
_symmetry.space_group_name_H-M   'P 1'
#
loop_
_entity.id
_entity.type
_entity.pdbx_description
1 polymer ?
#
loop_
_entity_poly.entity_id
_entity_poly.type
_entity_poly.pdbx_seq_one_letter_code
_entity_poly.pdbx_strand_id
1 'polypeptide(L)'
;MSSNKLRELNGICGLHQLTYLQLRSNVLQGEINPCLGKLHHLTYLDMGNNFLTGAIRQNLLRNLTQVEEIHFGDNNLTGTFDFSSLSNNSKLHSIVLSNNYQLEIETELVRWAPLFQPEYLNLSNSIVNKRSNGIIPSFLSAQESLSGIDLSVCSLQGRIPSWLLLYNISSGFLLLHGNNMDFLDISNLGVNTTSSLEVLDLSDNKISMQMPYNFGSIFPYLKYLDMSSNMLHGGVPSLAEATSSLQVLDLSFNMLDGKISPELVGNASILTSLLLSHNYLTGPMPPFHWSLGELIHLSVENNQLSNGLPPLLMNCTNLENLNVRNNHLSGVVPVGLLSFPNLGALLLGGNRFHGVIPWDICLNDHLHFIDLSNNQFSGEIPGCLYSVFWSELPMYYEDDPSIGNVTERRKTSVEFMTKGESLTYMGMPLELMTGIDLSMNHLSGTIPSPIGFLRQLKSLNLSHNKLVGSIPDTFIYLLEMESMDLSHNHLNGSLPVELGNLSFLSFFSVSHNNLSGEIPFESQLCTFSRTAFEGNEKLCGEIIDKTCTVNLGRSGDSDGEMHRLLSTDTMDTPLIYWSFVAGSFALGFWGIITLLVWNTACRNRFCSLTDGCMSKMGWFLVP
;
A
#
# COMPACT_ATOMS: atom_id res chain seq x y z
N MET A 1 31.60 4.48 -14.29
CA MET A 1 31.07 5.86 -14.35
C MET A 1 32.14 6.78 -13.82
N SER A 2 32.61 7.74 -14.64
CA SER A 2 33.36 8.89 -14.13
C SER A 2 32.46 9.64 -13.15
N SER A 3 33.00 10.06 -12.02
CA SER A 3 32.24 10.82 -11.04
C SER A 3 31.84 12.16 -11.65
N ASN A 4 30.57 12.32 -12.07
CA ASN A 4 30.00 13.63 -12.43
C ASN A 4 29.90 14.50 -11.17
N LYS A 5 31.05 14.90 -10.62
CA LYS A 5 31.14 15.85 -9.53
C LYS A 5 30.82 17.23 -10.10
N LEU A 6 29.96 18.00 -9.43
CA LEU A 6 29.60 19.37 -9.86
C LEU A 6 30.81 20.30 -10.08
N ARG A 7 32.00 19.95 -9.56
CA ARG A 7 33.27 20.65 -9.84
C ARG A 7 33.67 20.64 -11.32
N GLU A 8 33.18 19.69 -12.13
CA GLU A 8 33.42 19.64 -13.58
C GLU A 8 32.49 20.60 -14.37
N LEU A 9 31.46 21.17 -13.72
CA LEU A 9 30.52 22.13 -14.33
C LEU A 9 30.94 23.60 -14.19
N ASN A 10 32.19 23.88 -13.79
CA ASN A 10 32.70 25.26 -13.70
C ASN A 10 32.59 26.05 -15.02
N GLY A 11 32.52 25.37 -16.16
CA GLY A 11 32.29 26.01 -17.47
C GLY A 11 30.94 26.73 -17.57
N ILE A 12 29.90 26.25 -16.90
CA ILE A 12 28.56 26.89 -16.90
C ILE A 12 28.64 28.31 -16.33
N CYS A 13 29.51 28.53 -15.34
CA CYS A 13 29.70 29.84 -14.72
C CYS A 13 30.14 30.93 -15.72
N GLY A 14 30.69 30.57 -16.89
CA GLY A 14 31.10 31.50 -17.95
C GLY A 14 30.01 31.84 -18.95
N LEU A 15 28.83 31.20 -18.88
CA LEU A 15 27.73 31.36 -19.83
C LEU A 15 26.82 32.54 -19.44
N HIS A 16 27.35 33.77 -19.41
CA HIS A 16 26.64 34.95 -18.89
C HIS A 16 25.31 35.32 -19.59
N GLN A 17 25.05 34.77 -20.78
CA GLN A 17 23.81 34.97 -21.55
C GLN A 17 22.80 33.83 -21.38
N LEU A 18 23.09 32.86 -20.50
CA LEU A 18 22.21 31.71 -20.27
C LEU A 18 20.90 32.17 -19.63
N THR A 19 19.78 31.81 -20.26
CA THR A 19 18.42 32.10 -19.78
C THR A 19 17.74 30.85 -19.22
N TYR A 20 18.11 29.67 -19.71
CA TYR A 20 17.45 28.41 -19.36
C TYR A 20 18.51 27.37 -18.95
N LEU A 21 18.39 26.82 -17.74
CA LEU A 21 19.26 25.76 -17.25
C LEU A 21 18.42 24.64 -16.62
N GLN A 22 18.44 23.47 -17.27
CA GLN A 22 17.79 22.25 -16.77
C GLN A 22 18.83 21.12 -16.66
N LEU A 23 19.00 20.63 -15.44
CA LEU A 23 19.94 19.59 -15.05
C LEU A 23 19.24 18.46 -14.26
N ARG A 24 17.92 18.37 -14.36
CA ARG A 24 17.11 17.36 -13.66
C ARG A 24 17.49 15.93 -14.03
N SER A 25 17.43 15.00 -13.07
CA SER A 25 17.63 13.56 -13.31
C SER A 25 19.01 13.20 -13.91
N ASN A 26 20.09 13.87 -13.46
CA ASN A 26 21.46 13.69 -14.00
C ASN A 26 22.46 13.03 -13.02
N VAL A 27 21.99 12.54 -11.86
CA VAL A 27 22.83 11.88 -10.83
C VAL A 27 23.97 12.82 -10.35
N LEU A 28 23.76 14.14 -10.39
CA LEU A 28 24.76 15.14 -10.02
C LEU A 28 25.05 15.10 -8.52
N GLN A 29 26.33 15.16 -8.15
CA GLN A 29 26.78 15.09 -6.75
C GLN A 29 27.59 16.33 -6.34
N GLY A 30 27.47 16.72 -5.07
CA GLY A 30 28.22 17.80 -4.43
C GLY A 30 27.38 19.03 -4.11
N GLU A 31 28.03 20.13 -3.74
CA GLU A 31 27.36 21.40 -3.41
C GLU A 31 26.97 22.20 -4.66
N ILE A 32 25.84 22.91 -4.58
CA ILE A 32 25.44 23.91 -5.58
C ILE A 32 26.53 24.99 -5.67
N ASN A 33 27.08 25.17 -6.87
CA ASN A 33 28.17 26.11 -7.10
C ASN A 33 27.67 27.57 -6.99
N PRO A 34 28.23 28.41 -6.11
CA PRO A 34 27.80 29.81 -5.93
C PRO A 34 27.93 30.66 -7.19
N CYS A 35 28.77 30.24 -8.14
CA CYS A 35 28.97 30.96 -9.39
C CYS A 35 27.67 31.12 -10.20
N LEU A 36 26.70 30.21 -10.01
CA LEU A 36 25.41 30.26 -10.71
C LEU A 36 24.69 31.60 -10.47
N GLY A 37 24.93 32.25 -9.33
CA GLY A 37 24.40 33.58 -9.02
C GLY A 37 24.98 34.71 -9.88
N LYS A 38 25.90 34.43 -10.81
CA LYS A 38 26.42 35.38 -11.82
C LYS A 38 25.63 35.31 -13.15
N LEU A 39 24.71 34.37 -13.28
CA LEU A 39 23.91 34.15 -14.49
C LEU A 39 22.66 35.05 -14.46
N HIS A 40 22.85 36.37 -14.52
CA HIS A 40 21.79 37.35 -14.26
C HIS A 40 20.60 37.33 -15.26
N HIS A 41 20.74 36.65 -16.40
CA HIS A 41 19.68 36.49 -17.40
C HIS A 41 18.84 35.22 -17.21
N LEU A 42 19.16 34.39 -16.22
CA LEU A 42 18.50 33.11 -16.01
C LEU A 42 17.04 33.33 -15.58
N THR A 43 16.12 32.75 -16.36
CA THR A 43 14.67 32.73 -16.10
C THR A 43 14.23 31.38 -15.56
N TYR A 44 14.89 30.28 -15.95
CA TYR A 44 14.54 28.93 -15.53
C TYR A 44 15.76 28.20 -14.95
N LEU A 45 15.63 27.69 -13.73
CA LEU A 45 16.67 26.93 -13.04
C LEU A 45 16.11 25.64 -12.43
N ASP A 46 16.40 24.51 -13.08
CA ASP A 46 16.04 23.18 -12.58
C ASP A 46 17.28 22.33 -12.36
N MET A 47 17.48 21.91 -11.12
CA MET A 47 18.49 20.93 -10.72
C MET A 47 17.87 19.80 -9.86
N GLY A 48 16.56 19.56 -10.00
CA GLY A 48 15.83 18.56 -9.23
C GLY A 48 16.26 17.13 -9.54
N ASN A 49 15.85 16.17 -8.71
CA ASN A 49 16.12 14.73 -8.88
C ASN A 49 17.61 14.43 -9.13
N ASN A 50 18.45 14.81 -8.16
CA ASN A 50 19.90 14.61 -8.18
C ASN A 50 20.38 14.22 -6.77
N PHE A 51 21.70 14.21 -6.55
CA PHE A 51 22.33 13.91 -5.26
C PHE A 51 23.08 15.14 -4.73
N LEU A 52 22.53 16.34 -4.93
CA LEU A 52 23.13 17.58 -4.46
C LEU A 52 23.07 17.66 -2.94
N THR A 53 24.09 18.27 -2.35
CA THR A 53 24.29 18.35 -0.89
C THR A 53 24.64 19.76 -0.45
N GLY A 54 24.69 19.99 0.87
CA GLY A 54 25.04 21.29 1.44
C GLY A 54 23.90 22.31 1.34
N ALA A 55 24.21 23.56 1.67
CA ALA A 55 23.21 24.63 1.79
C ALA A 55 23.00 25.41 0.50
N ILE A 56 21.75 25.80 0.25
CA ILE A 56 21.40 26.80 -0.75
C ILE A 56 21.89 28.17 -0.25
N ARG A 57 23.02 28.64 -0.78
CA ARG A 57 23.62 29.92 -0.32
C ARG A 57 22.68 31.08 -0.65
N GLN A 58 22.32 31.90 0.35
CA GLN A 58 21.37 33.02 0.21
C GLN A 58 21.70 34.00 -0.94
N ASN A 59 22.98 34.29 -1.18
CA ASN A 59 23.40 35.19 -2.26
C ASN A 59 23.18 34.63 -3.67
N LEU A 60 22.95 33.31 -3.80
CA LEU A 60 22.73 32.66 -5.09
C LEU A 60 21.47 33.22 -5.75
N LEU A 61 20.32 33.06 -5.09
CA LEU A 61 19.01 33.40 -5.66
C LEU A 61 18.74 34.90 -5.63
N ARG A 62 19.28 35.61 -4.63
CA ARG A 62 19.19 37.07 -4.52
C ARG A 62 19.72 37.81 -5.76
N ASN A 63 20.70 37.22 -6.45
CA ASN A 63 21.32 37.80 -7.64
C ASN A 63 20.62 37.42 -8.96
N LEU A 64 19.72 36.44 -8.94
CA LEU A 64 19.02 35.91 -10.12
C LEU A 64 17.65 36.57 -10.28
N THR A 65 17.62 37.89 -10.43
CA THR A 65 16.38 38.69 -10.40
C THR A 65 15.41 38.43 -11.55
N GLN A 66 15.85 37.76 -12.63
CA GLN A 66 15.02 37.39 -13.77
C GLN A 66 14.35 36.01 -13.62
N VAL A 67 14.68 35.25 -12.56
CA VAL A 67 14.21 33.88 -12.42
C VAL A 67 12.69 33.85 -12.18
N GLU A 68 12.03 32.99 -12.94
CA GLU A 68 10.60 32.72 -12.98
C GLU A 68 10.30 31.38 -12.29
N GLU A 69 11.21 30.41 -12.44
CA GLU A 69 11.07 29.09 -11.83
C GLU A 69 12.37 28.58 -11.18
N ILE A 70 12.24 28.03 -9.98
CA ILE A 70 13.34 27.35 -9.28
C ILE A 70 12.93 25.94 -8.83
N HIS A 71 13.67 24.94 -9.29
CA HIS A 71 13.40 23.53 -8.97
C HIS A 71 14.67 22.89 -8.40
N PHE A 72 14.70 22.69 -7.09
CA PHE A 72 15.76 22.00 -6.35
C PHE A 72 15.25 20.78 -5.58
N GLY A 73 14.03 20.32 -5.90
CA GLY A 73 13.43 19.17 -5.24
C GLY A 73 14.20 17.87 -5.47
N ASP A 74 13.90 16.83 -4.69
CA ASP A 74 14.48 15.48 -4.81
C ASP A 74 16.01 15.50 -4.81
N ASN A 75 16.58 16.04 -3.73
CA ASN A 75 18.02 16.13 -3.50
C ASN A 75 18.33 15.83 -2.02
N ASN A 76 19.59 16.00 -1.61
CA ASN A 76 20.02 15.85 -0.22
C ASN A 76 20.54 17.20 0.34
N LEU A 77 19.83 18.29 0.02
CA LEU A 77 20.17 19.63 0.48
C LEU A 77 19.93 19.77 1.99
N THR A 78 20.75 20.59 2.63
CA THR A 78 20.82 20.71 4.10
C THR A 78 20.97 22.17 4.51
N GLY A 79 20.94 22.44 5.82
CA GLY A 79 21.13 23.79 6.35
C GLY A 79 19.88 24.65 6.23
N THR A 80 20.02 25.96 6.46
CA THR A 80 18.89 26.88 6.50
C THR A 80 18.77 27.71 5.22
N PHE A 81 17.60 27.68 4.59
CA PHE A 81 17.22 28.53 3.47
C PHE A 81 16.17 29.56 3.91
N ASP A 82 16.53 30.84 3.81
CA ASP A 82 15.66 31.95 4.22
C ASP A 82 14.96 32.54 2.99
N PHE A 83 13.63 32.53 2.98
CA PHE A 83 12.82 33.06 1.88
C PHE A 83 13.02 34.55 1.66
N SER A 84 13.50 35.31 2.65
CA SER A 84 13.86 36.72 2.45
C SER A 84 14.99 36.91 1.42
N SER A 85 15.77 35.86 1.13
CA SER A 85 16.76 35.88 0.04
C SER A 85 16.11 36.02 -1.35
N LEU A 86 14.81 35.73 -1.47
CA LEU A 86 14.02 35.85 -2.70
C LEU A 86 13.39 37.25 -2.87
N SER A 87 13.77 38.23 -2.05
CA SER A 87 13.09 39.54 -2.01
C SER A 87 13.08 40.33 -3.31
N ASN A 88 14.06 40.06 -4.18
CA ASN A 88 14.24 40.77 -5.44
C ASN A 88 13.70 39.98 -6.64
N ASN A 89 13.13 38.79 -6.44
CA ASN A 89 12.75 37.87 -7.50
C ASN A 89 11.27 38.03 -7.86
N SER A 90 10.84 39.21 -8.27
CA SER A 90 9.41 39.53 -8.50
C SER A 90 8.71 38.73 -9.61
N LYS A 91 9.48 37.98 -10.42
CA LYS A 91 8.96 37.15 -11.52
C LYS A 91 8.70 35.69 -11.12
N LEU A 92 9.10 35.28 -9.93
CA LEU A 92 8.93 33.90 -9.49
C LEU A 92 7.45 33.51 -9.47
N HIS A 93 7.11 32.44 -10.18
CA HIS A 93 5.78 31.83 -10.15
C HIS A 93 5.82 30.33 -9.81
N SER A 94 6.99 29.67 -9.88
CA SER A 94 7.14 28.26 -9.47
C SER A 94 8.34 28.05 -8.55
N ILE A 95 8.10 27.49 -7.37
CA ILE A 95 9.13 27.20 -6.36
C ILE A 95 8.98 25.75 -5.89
N VAL A 96 9.96 24.91 -6.23
CA VAL A 96 10.00 23.49 -5.84
C VAL A 96 11.28 23.21 -5.06
N LEU A 97 11.15 22.99 -3.76
CA LEU A 97 12.23 22.63 -2.83
C LEU A 97 12.02 21.27 -2.17
N SER A 98 11.00 20.52 -2.60
CA SER A 98 10.50 19.30 -1.98
C SER A 98 11.52 18.17 -1.85
N ASN A 99 11.23 17.17 -1.02
CA ASN A 99 12.07 15.98 -0.84
C ASN A 99 13.53 16.31 -0.53
N ASN A 100 13.74 17.30 0.33
CA ASN A 100 15.02 17.63 0.96
C ASN A 100 14.84 17.58 2.47
N TYR A 101 14.68 16.38 3.03
CA TYR A 101 14.24 16.13 4.41
C TYR A 101 15.10 16.78 5.53
N GLN A 102 16.32 17.21 5.23
CA GLN A 102 17.20 17.93 6.18
C GLN A 102 17.26 19.46 5.95
N LEU A 103 16.64 19.97 4.89
CA LEU A 103 16.63 21.39 4.56
C LEU A 103 15.64 22.12 5.47
N GLU A 104 16.15 23.11 6.20
CA GLU A 104 15.32 24.00 7.04
C GLU A 104 14.94 25.25 6.24
N ILE A 105 13.66 25.40 5.94
CA ILE A 105 13.11 26.53 5.18
C ILE A 105 12.44 27.50 6.15
N GLU A 106 12.91 28.74 6.18
CA GLU A 106 12.42 29.77 7.09
C GLU A 106 11.76 30.91 6.30
N THR A 107 10.47 31.15 6.57
CA THR A 107 9.67 32.19 5.90
C THR A 107 9.31 33.35 6.82
N GLU A 108 9.50 33.19 8.12
CA GLU A 108 8.94 34.08 9.15
C GLU A 108 9.98 34.96 9.86
N LEU A 109 11.27 34.85 9.50
CA LEU A 109 12.36 35.57 10.17
C LEU A 109 12.28 37.09 9.99
N VAL A 110 11.75 37.55 8.86
CA VAL A 110 11.53 38.96 8.55
C VAL A 110 10.06 39.11 8.17
N ARG A 111 9.37 40.11 8.72
CA ARG A 111 8.04 40.47 8.24
C ARG A 111 8.19 41.29 6.96
N TRP A 112 7.90 40.67 5.83
CA TRP A 112 7.90 41.33 4.53
C TRP A 112 6.80 40.71 3.66
N ALA A 113 6.28 41.47 2.71
CA ALA A 113 5.35 40.98 1.71
C ALA A 113 6.15 40.70 0.43
N PRO A 114 6.22 39.44 -0.02
CA PRO A 114 6.90 39.12 -1.27
C PRO A 114 6.29 39.80 -2.48
N LEU A 115 7.16 40.24 -3.41
CA LEU A 115 6.73 40.82 -4.68
C LEU A 115 6.37 39.76 -5.73
N PHE A 116 6.87 38.53 -5.55
CA PHE A 116 6.52 37.41 -6.40
C PHE A 116 5.09 36.93 -6.10
N GLN A 117 4.48 36.26 -7.07
CA GLN A 117 3.13 35.70 -7.00
C GLN A 117 3.23 34.24 -7.46
N PRO A 118 3.50 33.30 -6.54
CA PRO A 118 3.67 31.91 -6.90
C PRO A 118 2.33 31.37 -7.39
N GLU A 119 2.37 30.72 -8.55
CA GLU A 119 1.30 29.83 -9.01
C GLU A 119 1.47 28.46 -8.35
N TYR A 120 2.70 27.95 -8.28
CA TYR A 120 3.02 26.66 -7.69
C TYR A 120 4.09 26.78 -6.60
N LEU A 121 3.78 26.24 -5.42
CA LEU A 121 4.70 26.13 -4.30
C LEU A 121 4.73 24.69 -3.80
N ASN A 122 5.89 24.06 -3.86
CA ASN A 122 6.11 22.73 -3.32
C ASN A 122 7.32 22.71 -2.39
N LEU A 123 7.06 22.58 -1.09
CA LEU A 123 8.08 22.45 -0.05
C LEU A 123 8.02 21.10 0.66
N SER A 124 7.27 20.13 0.13
CA SER A 124 6.97 18.89 0.83
C SER A 124 8.21 18.12 1.26
N ASN A 125 8.10 17.36 2.35
CA ASN A 125 9.18 16.52 2.86
C ASN A 125 10.49 17.33 3.07
N SER A 126 10.34 18.51 3.67
CA SER A 126 11.42 19.41 4.13
C SER A 126 11.03 19.98 5.49
N ILE A 127 11.91 20.68 6.21
CA ILE A 127 11.56 21.23 7.53
C ILE A 127 11.17 22.70 7.38
N VAL A 128 9.87 23.03 7.50
CA VAL A 128 9.39 24.42 7.30
C VAL A 128 9.16 25.12 8.64
N ASN A 129 9.66 26.35 8.76
CA ASN A 129 9.45 27.28 9.88
C ASN A 129 9.80 26.70 11.26
N LYS A 130 10.87 25.90 11.34
CA LYS A 130 11.35 25.29 12.58
C LYS A 130 11.53 26.30 13.71
N ARG A 131 12.12 27.47 13.41
CA ARG A 131 12.34 28.55 14.40
C ARG A 131 11.07 29.26 14.82
N SER A 132 10.06 29.23 13.96
CA SER A 132 8.73 29.80 14.22
C SER A 132 7.71 28.71 14.57
N ASN A 133 8.19 27.61 15.17
CA ASN A 133 7.35 26.56 15.72
C ASN A 133 6.44 25.86 14.67
N GLY A 134 6.91 25.73 13.44
CA GLY A 134 6.23 25.00 12.37
C GLY A 134 4.94 25.66 11.87
N ILE A 135 4.83 26.99 11.92
CA ILE A 135 3.62 27.65 11.39
C ILE A 135 3.57 27.59 9.86
N ILE A 136 2.35 27.54 9.31
CA ILE A 136 2.12 27.74 7.87
C ILE A 136 2.72 29.10 7.45
N PRO A 137 3.47 29.17 6.33
CA PRO A 137 4.06 30.41 5.86
C PRO A 137 3.04 31.55 5.73
N SER A 138 3.22 32.62 6.50
CA SER A 138 2.23 33.69 6.62
C SER A 138 2.12 34.54 5.35
N PHE A 139 3.20 34.61 4.55
CA PHE A 139 3.21 35.34 3.29
C PHE A 139 2.18 34.80 2.27
N LEU A 140 1.75 33.54 2.42
CA LEU A 140 0.74 32.91 1.56
C LEU A 140 -0.60 33.65 1.58
N SER A 141 -0.91 34.35 2.68
CA SER A 141 -2.15 35.13 2.79
C SER A 141 -2.19 36.36 1.86
N ALA A 142 -1.06 36.75 1.28
CA ALA A 142 -0.93 37.90 0.39
C ALA A 142 -0.77 37.50 -1.09
N GLN A 143 -0.99 36.21 -1.42
CA GLN A 143 -0.81 35.69 -2.77
C GLN A 143 -2.16 35.55 -3.48
N GLU A 144 -2.23 36.01 -4.72
CA GLU A 144 -3.45 36.08 -5.53
C GLU A 144 -3.42 35.16 -6.75
N SER A 145 -2.30 34.46 -7.00
CA SER A 145 -2.10 33.61 -8.19
C SER A 145 -1.88 32.12 -7.89
N LEU A 146 -1.93 31.71 -6.61
CA LEU A 146 -1.72 30.32 -6.18
C LEU A 146 -2.73 29.32 -6.79
N SER A 147 -2.23 28.36 -7.56
CA SER A 147 -2.99 27.22 -8.07
C SER A 147 -2.63 25.90 -7.38
N GLY A 148 -1.42 25.77 -6.82
CA GLY A 148 -1.01 24.53 -6.17
C GLY A 148 -0.08 24.77 -4.99
N ILE A 149 -0.46 24.22 -3.84
CA ILE A 149 0.34 24.26 -2.62
C ILE A 149 0.55 22.84 -2.11
N ASP A 150 1.81 22.43 -2.05
CA ASP A 150 2.22 21.20 -1.39
C ASP A 150 3.16 21.53 -0.22
N LEU A 151 2.62 21.37 0.98
CA LEU A 151 3.29 21.55 2.26
C LEU A 151 3.19 20.26 3.09
N SER A 152 3.08 19.10 2.43
CA SER A 152 3.02 17.81 3.11
C SER A 152 4.34 17.43 3.77
N VAL A 153 4.27 16.72 4.92
CA VAL A 153 5.45 16.23 5.65
C VAL A 153 6.47 17.35 5.95
N CYS A 154 5.97 18.52 6.36
CA CYS A 154 6.77 19.73 6.56
C CYS A 154 7.13 20.00 8.03
N SER A 155 6.72 19.12 8.95
CA SER A 155 6.73 19.35 10.41
C SER A 155 5.89 20.56 10.85
N LEU A 156 4.86 20.91 10.07
CA LEU A 156 3.95 22.01 10.39
C LEU A 156 3.04 21.65 11.56
N GLN A 157 2.58 22.63 12.33
CA GLN A 157 1.65 22.43 13.43
C GLN A 157 0.77 23.65 13.72
N GLY A 158 -0.25 23.43 14.55
CA GLY A 158 -1.24 24.42 14.91
C GLY A 158 -2.44 24.42 13.96
N ARG A 159 -3.10 25.56 13.84
CA ARG A 159 -4.39 25.67 13.13
C ARG A 159 -4.18 25.94 11.65
N ILE A 160 -5.01 25.29 10.82
CA ILE A 160 -5.14 25.62 9.41
C ILE A 160 -6.05 26.86 9.32
N PRO A 161 -5.53 28.01 8.87
CA PRO A 161 -6.29 29.25 8.86
C PRO A 161 -7.31 29.31 7.70
N SER A 162 -8.44 29.95 7.93
CA SER A 162 -9.54 30.05 6.95
C SER A 162 -9.13 30.68 5.62
N TRP A 163 -8.22 31.65 5.64
CA TRP A 163 -7.74 32.32 4.42
C TRP A 163 -6.99 31.37 3.48
N LEU A 164 -6.41 30.28 3.99
CA LEU A 164 -5.76 29.25 3.18
C LEU A 164 -6.78 28.33 2.49
N LEU A 165 -8.04 28.36 2.93
CA LEU A 165 -9.11 27.52 2.37
C LEU A 165 -9.96 28.28 1.35
N LEU A 166 -9.96 29.61 1.41
CA LEU A 166 -10.78 30.51 0.60
C LEU A 166 -10.14 30.95 -0.73
N TYR A 167 -9.26 30.13 -1.29
CA TYR A 167 -8.64 30.43 -2.58
C TYR A 167 -9.70 30.71 -3.65
N ASN A 168 -9.48 31.77 -4.42
CA ASN A 168 -10.39 32.31 -5.44
C ASN A 168 -9.85 32.03 -6.86
N ILE A 169 -9.18 30.89 -7.05
CA ILE A 169 -8.44 30.57 -8.27
C ILE A 169 -8.95 29.24 -8.80
N SER A 170 -9.27 29.21 -10.09
CA SER A 170 -9.73 28.01 -10.79
C SER A 170 -8.68 26.89 -10.72
N SER A 171 -9.11 25.66 -10.39
CA SER A 171 -8.31 24.43 -10.34
C SER A 171 -7.18 24.40 -9.29
N GLY A 172 -7.55 24.61 -8.02
CA GLY A 172 -6.61 24.65 -6.90
C GLY A 172 -6.43 23.30 -6.16
N PHE A 173 -5.19 22.95 -5.78
CA PHE A 173 -4.93 21.89 -4.79
C PHE A 173 -4.18 22.39 -3.56
N LEU A 174 -4.55 21.84 -2.41
CA LEU A 174 -3.89 22.06 -1.13
C LEU A 174 -3.56 20.72 -0.48
N LEU A 175 -2.27 20.42 -0.36
CA LEU A 175 -1.75 19.21 0.29
C LEU A 175 -1.03 19.62 1.60
N LEU A 176 -1.56 19.15 2.72
CA LEU A 176 -1.03 19.38 4.06
C LEU A 176 -0.83 18.06 4.84
N HIS A 177 -0.85 16.92 4.15
CA HIS A 177 -0.79 15.62 4.82
C HIS A 177 0.53 15.37 5.56
N GLY A 178 0.53 14.48 6.55
CA GLY A 178 1.73 14.09 7.29
C GLY A 178 2.34 15.20 8.15
N ASN A 179 1.50 16.11 8.66
CA ASN A 179 1.90 17.20 9.54
C ASN A 179 1.29 17.01 10.95
N ASN A 180 1.42 18.03 11.79
CA ASN A 180 0.94 18.04 13.18
C ASN A 180 -0.14 19.11 13.40
N MET A 181 -0.99 19.35 12.39
CA MET A 181 -2.06 20.34 12.41
C MET A 181 -3.23 19.86 13.28
N ASP A 182 -3.83 20.74 14.08
CA ASP A 182 -4.78 20.35 15.13
C ASP A 182 -6.25 20.75 14.88
N PHE A 183 -6.49 21.72 13.99
CA PHE A 183 -7.84 22.25 13.74
C PHE A 183 -7.95 22.93 12.38
N LEU A 184 -9.10 22.77 11.72
CA LEU A 184 -9.46 23.48 10.50
C LEU A 184 -10.34 24.69 10.84
N ASP A 185 -9.83 25.92 10.71
CA ASP A 185 -10.62 27.12 11.00
C ASP A 185 -11.57 27.46 9.84
N ILE A 186 -12.81 27.04 10.00
CA ILE A 186 -13.94 27.35 9.10
C ILE A 186 -15.02 28.23 9.77
N SER A 187 -14.81 28.59 11.04
CA SER A 187 -15.84 29.19 11.90
C SER A 187 -16.23 30.62 11.49
N ASN A 188 -15.32 31.33 10.82
CA ASN A 188 -15.51 32.70 10.36
C ASN A 188 -15.89 32.79 8.86
N LEU A 189 -16.17 31.66 8.21
CA LEU A 189 -16.65 31.63 6.84
C LEU A 189 -18.10 32.10 6.83
N GLY A 190 -18.34 33.25 6.19
CA GLY A 190 -19.69 33.78 6.04
C GLY A 190 -20.58 32.77 5.30
N VAL A 191 -21.90 32.85 5.50
CA VAL A 191 -22.87 31.91 4.91
C VAL A 191 -22.80 31.84 3.36
N ASN A 192 -22.15 32.81 2.72
CA ASN A 192 -21.99 32.92 1.25
C ASN A 192 -20.53 32.77 0.76
N THR A 193 -19.57 32.43 1.61
CA THR A 193 -18.18 32.22 1.17
C THR A 193 -17.99 30.78 0.72
N THR A 194 -17.62 30.59 -0.54
CA THR A 194 -17.29 29.28 -1.12
C THR A 194 -15.81 29.22 -1.49
N SER A 195 -15.24 28.02 -1.39
CA SER A 195 -13.90 27.71 -1.86
C SER A 195 -13.94 27.19 -3.30
N SER A 196 -12.90 27.51 -4.07
CA SER A 196 -12.68 26.98 -5.42
C SER A 196 -11.73 25.77 -5.47
N LEU A 197 -11.33 25.24 -4.30
CA LEU A 197 -10.46 24.07 -4.21
C LEU A 197 -11.10 22.83 -4.85
N GLU A 198 -10.30 22.12 -5.64
CA GLU A 198 -10.67 20.84 -6.26
C GLU A 198 -10.07 19.65 -5.51
N VAL A 199 -8.89 19.83 -4.90
CA VAL A 199 -8.19 18.77 -4.17
C VAL A 199 -7.78 19.30 -2.80
N LEU A 200 -8.23 18.62 -1.75
CA LEU A 200 -7.88 18.91 -0.38
C LEU A 200 -7.42 17.63 0.31
N ASP A 201 -6.13 17.58 0.64
CA ASP A 201 -5.54 16.48 1.40
C ASP A 201 -5.00 17.00 2.73
N LEU A 202 -5.70 16.64 3.80
CA LEU A 202 -5.39 16.94 5.19
C LEU A 202 -5.09 15.67 5.99
N SER A 203 -4.79 14.56 5.31
CA SER A 203 -4.60 13.26 5.96
C SER A 203 -3.38 13.22 6.88
N ASP A 204 -3.32 12.26 7.80
CA ASP A 204 -2.18 12.06 8.71
C ASP A 204 -1.79 13.36 9.45
N ASN A 205 -2.74 13.86 10.24
CA ASN A 205 -2.60 15.06 11.06
C ASN A 205 -3.25 14.81 12.44
N LYS A 206 -3.40 15.88 13.24
CA LYS A 206 -4.05 15.83 14.56
C LYS A 206 -5.37 16.61 14.58
N ILE A 207 -6.06 16.72 13.45
CA ILE A 207 -7.26 17.56 13.32
C ILE A 207 -8.38 16.96 14.18
N SER A 208 -8.75 17.66 15.26
CA SER A 208 -9.80 17.24 16.20
C SER A 208 -10.98 18.20 16.14
N MET A 209 -12.00 17.84 15.37
CA MET A 209 -13.23 18.62 15.24
C MET A 209 -14.41 17.77 14.82
N GLN A 210 -15.61 18.30 15.03
CA GLN A 210 -16.80 17.82 14.35
C GLN A 210 -16.88 18.46 12.96
N MET A 211 -17.13 17.64 11.93
CA MET A 211 -17.33 18.16 10.58
C MET A 211 -18.62 19.00 10.53
N PRO A 212 -18.58 20.21 9.94
CA PRO A 212 -19.74 21.08 9.84
C PRO A 212 -20.80 20.46 8.92
N TYR A 213 -22.08 20.67 9.22
CA TYR A 213 -23.17 20.12 8.40
C TYR A 213 -23.23 20.71 6.99
N ASN A 214 -22.69 21.92 6.79
CA ASN A 214 -22.63 22.65 5.53
C ASN A 214 -21.26 22.51 4.82
N PHE A 215 -20.50 21.45 5.10
CA PHE A 215 -19.18 21.25 4.50
C PHE A 215 -19.24 21.26 2.96
N GLY A 216 -20.24 20.57 2.38
CA GLY A 216 -20.44 20.54 0.92
C GLY A 216 -20.70 21.93 0.33
N SER A 217 -21.39 22.82 1.06
CA SER A 217 -21.64 24.20 0.63
C SER A 217 -20.37 25.05 0.61
N ILE A 218 -19.45 24.80 1.55
CA ILE A 218 -18.18 25.53 1.64
C ILE A 218 -17.26 25.13 0.48
N PHE A 219 -17.30 23.87 0.06
CA PHE A 219 -16.41 23.30 -0.93
C PHE A 219 -17.16 22.65 -2.12
N PRO A 220 -17.91 23.42 -2.91
CA PRO A 220 -18.81 22.87 -3.94
C PRO A 220 -18.09 22.26 -5.16
N TYR A 221 -16.80 22.56 -5.35
CA TYR A 221 -15.99 22.12 -6.49
C TYR A 221 -14.98 21.01 -6.14
N LEU A 222 -14.98 20.49 -4.90
CA LEU A 222 -14.06 19.43 -4.50
C LEU A 222 -14.29 18.16 -5.31
N LYS A 223 -13.23 17.69 -5.96
CA LYS A 223 -13.12 16.39 -6.63
C LYS A 223 -12.49 15.34 -5.72
N TYR A 224 -11.55 15.75 -4.87
CA TYR A 224 -10.81 14.88 -3.97
C TYR A 224 -10.78 15.48 -2.56
N LEU A 225 -11.27 14.73 -1.59
CA LEU A 225 -11.16 15.06 -0.17
C LEU A 225 -10.58 13.89 0.59
N ASP A 226 -9.41 14.10 1.20
CA ASP A 226 -8.80 13.17 2.13
C ASP A 226 -8.58 13.86 3.48
N MET A 227 -9.28 13.38 4.50
CA MET A 227 -9.07 13.77 5.89
C MET A 227 -8.83 12.52 6.76
N SER A 228 -8.29 11.46 6.16
CA SER A 228 -8.00 10.21 6.86
C SER A 228 -6.90 10.37 7.91
N SER A 229 -6.82 9.46 8.88
CA SER A 229 -5.79 9.46 9.94
C SER A 229 -5.75 10.79 10.72
N ASN A 230 -6.89 11.15 11.30
CA ASN A 230 -7.09 12.36 12.10
C ASN A 230 -7.92 12.04 13.35
N MET A 231 -8.40 13.07 14.05
CA MET A 231 -9.22 12.97 15.27
C MET A 231 -10.64 13.53 15.05
N LEU A 232 -11.18 13.40 13.82
CA LEU A 232 -12.54 13.83 13.52
C LEU A 232 -13.57 13.00 14.31
N HIS A 233 -14.59 13.64 14.85
CA HIS A 233 -15.62 12.99 15.67
C HIS A 233 -17.03 13.48 15.33
N GLY A 234 -18.04 12.79 15.85
CA GLY A 234 -19.45 12.99 15.47
C GLY A 234 -19.81 12.28 14.16
N GLY A 235 -21.01 12.56 13.65
CA GLY A 235 -21.52 11.94 12.43
C GLY A 235 -20.82 12.42 11.16
N VAL A 236 -20.83 11.58 10.12
CA VAL A 236 -20.39 11.96 8.77
C VAL A 236 -21.30 13.10 8.24
N PRO A 237 -20.76 14.24 7.80
CA PRO A 237 -21.56 15.40 7.37
C PRO A 237 -22.29 15.10 6.05
N SER A 238 -23.31 15.89 5.72
CA SER A 238 -23.87 15.88 4.37
C SER A 238 -22.90 16.58 3.41
N LEU A 239 -22.57 15.92 2.30
CA LEU A 239 -21.81 16.50 1.19
C LEU A 239 -22.69 16.70 -0.04
N ALA A 240 -24.02 16.66 0.13
CA ALA A 240 -25.02 16.73 -0.95
C ALA A 240 -24.79 17.89 -1.94
N GLU A 241 -24.29 19.03 -1.47
CA GLU A 241 -24.03 20.22 -2.29
C GLU A 241 -22.72 20.17 -3.10
N ALA A 242 -21.78 19.29 -2.75
CA ALA A 242 -20.52 19.05 -3.48
C ALA A 242 -20.60 17.81 -4.41
N THR A 243 -21.77 17.18 -4.52
CA THR A 243 -21.97 15.87 -5.17
C THR A 243 -21.79 15.86 -6.68
N SER A 244 -21.81 17.03 -7.32
CA SER A 244 -21.64 17.16 -8.77
C SER A 244 -20.17 17.10 -9.20
N SER A 245 -19.23 17.20 -8.26
CA SER A 245 -17.78 17.23 -8.54
C SER A 245 -16.99 16.14 -7.78
N LEU A 246 -17.45 15.72 -6.60
CA LEU A 246 -16.71 14.81 -5.72
C LEU A 246 -16.58 13.38 -6.29
N GLN A 247 -15.34 12.95 -6.49
CA GLN A 247 -14.98 11.62 -6.98
C GLN A 247 -14.40 10.75 -5.87
N VAL A 248 -13.55 11.33 -5.01
CA VAL A 248 -12.88 10.61 -3.92
C VAL A 248 -13.20 11.26 -2.58
N LEU A 249 -13.71 10.44 -1.65
CA LEU A 249 -13.91 10.80 -0.26
C LEU A 249 -13.21 9.78 0.65
N ASP A 250 -12.21 10.24 1.39
CA ASP A 250 -11.55 9.45 2.43
C ASP A 250 -11.63 10.12 3.81
N LEU A 251 -12.35 9.47 4.71
CA LEU A 251 -12.47 9.85 6.13
C LEU A 251 -12.03 8.70 7.06
N SER A 252 -11.23 7.77 6.53
CA SER A 252 -10.79 6.58 7.27
C SER A 252 -9.90 6.93 8.46
N PHE A 253 -9.76 6.04 9.44
CA PHE A 253 -8.89 6.23 10.62
C PHE A 253 -9.20 7.54 11.36
N ASN A 254 -10.46 7.68 11.79
CA ASN A 254 -10.95 8.80 12.59
C ASN A 254 -11.79 8.26 13.77
N MET A 255 -12.51 9.15 14.46
CA MET A 255 -13.43 8.80 15.55
C MET A 255 -14.88 9.11 15.17
N LEU A 256 -15.25 9.00 13.89
CA LEU A 256 -16.61 9.27 13.42
C LEU A 256 -17.58 8.22 13.95
N ASP A 257 -18.77 8.65 14.35
CA ASP A 257 -19.79 7.79 14.96
C ASP A 257 -21.18 8.01 14.36
N GLY A 258 -22.20 7.41 14.96
CA GLY A 258 -23.57 7.51 14.47
C GLY A 258 -23.81 6.71 13.19
N LYS A 259 -24.86 7.05 12.45
CA LYS A 259 -25.24 6.33 11.22
C LYS A 259 -24.72 7.08 10.00
N ILE A 260 -24.35 6.33 8.96
CA ILE A 260 -24.07 6.91 7.65
C ILE A 260 -25.38 7.46 7.08
N SER A 261 -25.47 8.78 6.90
CA SER A 261 -26.66 9.43 6.36
C SER A 261 -26.89 9.00 4.91
N PRO A 262 -28.13 8.67 4.49
CA PRO A 262 -28.46 8.45 3.08
C PRO A 262 -28.13 9.65 2.19
N GLU A 263 -28.13 10.86 2.77
CA GLU A 263 -27.83 12.12 2.08
C GLU A 263 -26.33 12.41 1.96
N LEU A 264 -25.45 11.57 2.52
CA LEU A 264 -24.00 11.79 2.58
C LEU A 264 -23.43 12.29 1.24
N VAL A 265 -23.71 11.56 0.16
CA VAL A 265 -23.26 11.90 -1.20
C VAL A 265 -24.41 12.23 -2.14
N GLY A 266 -25.61 12.56 -1.62
CA GLY A 266 -26.79 12.86 -2.46
C GLY A 266 -27.02 11.82 -3.58
N ASN A 267 -27.35 12.31 -4.79
CA ASN A 267 -27.43 11.49 -6.02
C ASN A 267 -26.10 11.55 -6.82
N ALA A 268 -24.95 11.65 -6.15
CA ALA A 268 -23.63 11.73 -6.80
C ALA A 268 -23.40 10.49 -7.66
N SER A 269 -23.55 10.62 -8.99
CA SER A 269 -23.29 9.52 -9.91
C SER A 269 -21.81 9.28 -10.14
N ILE A 270 -20.95 10.27 -9.88
CA ILE A 270 -19.54 10.27 -10.29
C ILE A 270 -18.55 9.86 -9.18
N LEU A 271 -19.04 9.53 -7.99
CA LEU A 271 -18.17 9.12 -6.89
C LEU A 271 -17.54 7.77 -7.23
N THR A 272 -16.22 7.73 -7.32
CA THR A 272 -15.43 6.54 -7.65
C THR A 272 -14.91 5.85 -6.39
N SER A 273 -14.61 6.60 -5.32
CA SER A 273 -14.04 6.04 -4.09
C SER A 273 -14.71 6.59 -2.84
N LEU A 274 -15.23 5.69 -2.02
CA LEU A 274 -15.78 5.98 -0.69
C LEU A 274 -15.06 5.16 0.39
N LEU A 275 -14.25 5.83 1.19
CA LEU A 275 -13.38 5.21 2.20
C LEU A 275 -13.72 5.78 3.59
N LEU A 276 -14.31 4.95 4.44
CA LEU A 276 -14.78 5.30 5.79
C LEU A 276 -14.25 4.32 6.86
N SER A 277 -13.20 3.58 6.54
CA SER A 277 -12.70 2.48 7.37
C SER A 277 -12.11 2.95 8.70
N HIS A 278 -12.05 2.09 9.71
CA HIS A 278 -11.48 2.41 11.03
C HIS A 278 -12.15 3.64 11.68
N ASN A 279 -13.46 3.52 11.93
CA ASN A 279 -14.28 4.50 12.63
C ASN A 279 -15.24 3.77 13.60
N TYR A 280 -16.16 4.50 14.23
CA TYR A 280 -17.20 3.96 15.12
C TYR A 280 -18.60 4.01 14.49
N LEU A 281 -18.70 3.92 13.15
CA LEU A 281 -19.97 4.04 12.42
C LEU A 281 -20.88 2.85 12.71
N THR A 282 -22.18 3.12 12.86
CA THR A 282 -23.22 2.17 13.27
C THR A 282 -24.38 2.12 12.28
N GLY A 283 -25.29 1.16 12.47
CA GLY A 283 -26.49 1.02 11.65
C GLY A 283 -26.23 0.31 10.33
N PRO A 284 -27.22 0.28 9.42
CA PRO A 284 -27.06 -0.39 8.13
C PRO A 284 -26.06 0.35 7.23
N MET A 285 -25.38 -0.39 6.36
CA MET A 285 -24.83 0.20 5.14
C MET A 285 -25.99 0.89 4.39
N PRO A 286 -25.85 2.17 4.01
CA PRO A 286 -26.95 2.97 3.51
C PRO A 286 -27.56 2.36 2.23
N PRO A 287 -28.87 2.04 2.22
CA PRO A 287 -29.57 1.61 1.02
C PRO A 287 -30.44 2.73 0.41
N PHE A 288 -30.72 2.62 -0.90
CA PHE A 288 -31.83 3.25 -1.66
C PHE A 288 -31.61 4.50 -2.54
N HIS A 289 -30.55 5.31 -2.37
CA HIS A 289 -30.34 6.51 -3.20
C HIS A 289 -28.98 6.63 -3.88
N TRP A 290 -28.09 5.67 -3.62
CA TRP A 290 -26.76 5.62 -4.19
C TRP A 290 -26.83 4.99 -5.58
N SER A 291 -27.09 5.80 -6.60
CA SER A 291 -26.82 5.43 -8.00
C SER A 291 -25.33 5.62 -8.29
N LEU A 292 -24.47 5.00 -7.47
CA LEU A 292 -23.00 5.06 -7.58
C LEU A 292 -22.53 4.10 -8.68
N GLY A 293 -23.07 4.26 -9.89
CA GLY A 293 -22.68 3.42 -11.04
C GLY A 293 -21.19 3.50 -11.34
N GLU A 294 -20.56 4.63 -11.01
CA GLU A 294 -19.13 4.87 -11.18
C GLU A 294 -18.27 4.43 -9.99
N LEU A 295 -18.85 3.82 -8.94
CA LEU A 295 -18.07 3.40 -7.77
C LEU A 295 -17.10 2.28 -8.15
N ILE A 296 -15.83 2.52 -7.89
CA ILE A 296 -14.72 1.60 -8.12
C ILE A 296 -14.24 1.01 -6.79
N HIS A 297 -14.20 1.83 -5.73
CA HIS A 297 -13.70 1.43 -4.41
C HIS A 297 -14.70 1.78 -3.30
N LEU A 298 -15.09 0.77 -2.53
CA LEU A 298 -15.90 0.93 -1.32
C LEU A 298 -15.20 0.25 -0.14
N SER A 299 -14.81 1.04 0.86
CA SER A 299 -14.21 0.53 2.08
C SER A 299 -14.88 1.12 3.32
N VAL A 300 -15.45 0.24 4.15
CA VAL A 300 -16.07 0.57 5.45
C VAL A 300 -15.60 -0.38 6.55
N GLU A 301 -14.42 -0.97 6.36
CA GLU A 301 -13.79 -1.94 7.27
C GLU A 301 -13.64 -1.37 8.69
N ASN A 302 -13.64 -2.26 9.71
CA ASN A 302 -13.38 -1.89 11.11
C ASN A 302 -14.33 -0.78 11.59
N ASN A 303 -15.63 -1.08 11.53
CA ASN A 303 -16.72 -0.25 12.02
C ASN A 303 -17.73 -1.14 12.79
N GLN A 304 -18.91 -0.60 13.13
CA GLN A 304 -19.99 -1.31 13.83
C GLN A 304 -21.25 -1.44 12.96
N LEU A 305 -21.09 -1.49 11.63
CA LEU A 305 -22.22 -1.54 10.68
C LEU A 305 -22.94 -2.88 10.78
N SER A 306 -24.28 -2.85 10.77
CA SER A 306 -25.14 -4.01 10.96
C SER A 306 -26.04 -4.28 9.75
N ASN A 307 -26.90 -5.30 9.84
CA ASN A 307 -27.79 -5.77 8.76
C ASN A 307 -27.00 -6.36 7.56
N GLY A 308 -27.70 -6.73 6.49
CA GLY A 308 -27.06 -7.33 5.30
C GLY A 308 -26.58 -6.33 4.27
N LEU A 309 -25.80 -6.85 3.33
CA LEU A 309 -25.39 -6.09 2.15
C LEU A 309 -26.64 -5.61 1.39
N PRO A 310 -26.75 -4.30 1.10
CA PRO A 310 -27.96 -3.79 0.49
C PRO A 310 -28.09 -4.28 -0.97
N PRO A 311 -29.28 -4.76 -1.41
CA PRO A 311 -29.46 -5.30 -2.76
C PRO A 311 -29.03 -4.36 -3.88
N LEU A 312 -29.14 -3.04 -3.67
CA LEU A 312 -28.79 -2.04 -4.67
C LEU A 312 -27.28 -1.90 -4.92
N LEU A 313 -26.41 -2.52 -4.10
CA LEU A 313 -24.99 -2.67 -4.47
C LEU A 313 -24.83 -3.37 -5.82
N MET A 314 -25.81 -4.18 -6.24
CA MET A 314 -25.87 -4.81 -7.56
C MET A 314 -25.81 -3.81 -8.74
N ASN A 315 -26.06 -2.52 -8.51
CA ASN A 315 -25.98 -1.48 -9.54
C ASN A 315 -24.57 -0.87 -9.69
N CYS A 316 -23.63 -1.16 -8.79
CA CYS A 316 -22.27 -0.62 -8.82
C CYS A 316 -21.36 -1.51 -9.68
N THR A 317 -21.66 -1.65 -10.98
CA THR A 317 -20.98 -2.62 -11.86
C THR A 317 -19.51 -2.32 -12.14
N ASN A 318 -19.07 -1.09 -11.88
CA ASN A 318 -17.66 -0.69 -12.01
C ASN A 318 -16.81 -1.04 -10.77
N LEU A 319 -17.41 -1.65 -9.74
CA LEU A 319 -16.75 -1.93 -8.48
C LEU A 319 -15.59 -2.91 -8.68
N GLU A 320 -14.39 -2.48 -8.30
CA GLU A 320 -13.18 -3.30 -8.32
C GLU A 320 -12.80 -3.79 -6.92
N ASN A 321 -13.10 -3.02 -5.88
CA ASN A 321 -12.80 -3.37 -4.49
C ASN A 321 -14.01 -3.15 -3.57
N LEU A 322 -14.44 -4.22 -2.92
CA LEU A 322 -15.43 -4.19 -1.85
C LEU A 322 -14.82 -4.66 -0.53
N ASN A 323 -14.65 -3.73 0.41
CA ASN A 323 -14.14 -4.03 1.75
C ASN A 323 -15.13 -3.63 2.85
N VAL A 324 -15.70 -4.63 3.52
CA VAL A 324 -16.66 -4.47 4.62
C VAL A 324 -16.25 -5.26 5.86
N ARG A 325 -14.96 -5.63 5.96
CA ARG A 325 -14.47 -6.51 7.02
C ARG A 325 -14.69 -5.96 8.41
N ASN A 326 -14.67 -6.86 9.40
CA ASN A 326 -14.68 -6.51 10.82
C ASN A 326 -15.81 -5.54 11.18
N ASN A 327 -17.03 -5.98 10.89
CA ASN A 327 -18.25 -5.24 11.16
C ASN A 327 -19.26 -6.17 11.87
N HIS A 328 -20.52 -5.76 11.88
CA HIS A 328 -21.65 -6.48 12.45
C HIS A 328 -22.64 -6.92 11.36
N LEU A 329 -22.18 -7.02 10.10
CA LEU A 329 -23.02 -7.37 8.96
C LEU A 329 -23.49 -8.82 9.04
N SER A 330 -24.69 -9.10 8.54
CA SER A 330 -25.32 -10.42 8.64
C SER A 330 -26.21 -10.75 7.45
N GLY A 331 -26.74 -11.96 7.37
CA GLY A 331 -27.59 -12.38 6.26
C GLY A 331 -26.80 -13.12 5.19
N VAL A 332 -27.45 -13.36 4.04
CA VAL A 332 -26.83 -14.04 2.90
C VAL A 332 -26.18 -13.01 1.97
N VAL A 333 -25.06 -13.40 1.34
CA VAL A 333 -24.47 -12.59 0.26
C VAL A 333 -25.41 -12.63 -0.95
N PRO A 334 -25.85 -11.47 -1.49
CA PRO A 334 -26.76 -11.42 -2.63
C PRO A 334 -26.16 -12.07 -3.88
N VAL A 335 -26.95 -12.92 -4.55
CA VAL A 335 -26.62 -13.44 -5.89
C VAL A 335 -26.58 -12.28 -6.88
N GLY A 336 -25.55 -12.22 -7.72
CA GLY A 336 -25.27 -11.20 -8.71
C GLY A 336 -24.12 -10.28 -8.31
N LEU A 337 -23.88 -10.08 -7.01
CA LEU A 337 -22.77 -9.26 -6.50
C LEU A 337 -21.42 -9.88 -6.88
N LEU A 338 -21.34 -11.21 -6.86
CA LEU A 338 -20.08 -11.90 -7.09
C LEU A 338 -19.77 -12.08 -8.57
N SER A 339 -20.72 -11.81 -9.47
CA SER A 339 -20.52 -11.84 -10.94
C SER A 339 -20.07 -10.51 -11.56
N PHE A 340 -19.67 -9.53 -10.76
CA PHE A 340 -19.27 -8.22 -11.27
C PHE A 340 -18.01 -8.31 -12.14
N PRO A 341 -18.02 -7.67 -13.33
CA PRO A 341 -16.97 -7.90 -14.32
C PRO A 341 -15.62 -7.36 -13.87
N ASN A 342 -15.57 -6.27 -13.09
CA ASN A 342 -14.30 -5.65 -12.69
C ASN A 342 -13.88 -5.98 -11.25
N LEU A 343 -14.70 -6.74 -10.50
CA LEU A 343 -14.47 -6.96 -9.08
C LEU A 343 -13.24 -7.83 -8.85
N GLY A 344 -12.14 -7.20 -8.42
CA GLY A 344 -10.84 -7.81 -8.18
C GLY A 344 -10.60 -8.22 -6.73
N ALA A 345 -11.20 -7.51 -5.77
CA ALA A 345 -11.08 -7.81 -4.34
C ALA A 345 -12.44 -7.81 -3.63
N LEU A 346 -12.74 -8.93 -2.96
CA LEU A 346 -13.93 -9.14 -2.15
C LEU A 346 -13.53 -9.48 -0.70
N LEU A 347 -13.78 -8.56 0.21
CA LEU A 347 -13.32 -8.63 1.60
C LEU A 347 -14.51 -8.50 2.56
N LEU A 348 -15.05 -9.64 2.97
CA LEU A 348 -16.21 -9.79 3.86
C LEU A 348 -15.87 -10.36 5.24
N GLY A 349 -14.59 -10.70 5.47
CA GLY A 349 -14.10 -11.32 6.69
C GLY A 349 -14.50 -10.64 8.01
N GLY A 350 -14.64 -11.41 9.09
CA GLY A 350 -14.94 -10.87 10.43
C GLY A 350 -16.35 -10.28 10.57
N ASN A 351 -17.35 -10.95 10.02
CA ASN A 351 -18.76 -10.54 10.07
C ASN A 351 -19.65 -11.71 10.55
N ARG A 352 -20.96 -11.59 10.35
CA ARG A 352 -21.98 -12.62 10.68
C ARG A 352 -22.74 -13.08 9.42
N PHE A 353 -22.10 -13.05 8.25
CA PHE A 353 -22.69 -13.59 7.02
C PHE A 353 -22.90 -15.10 7.16
N HIS A 354 -24.02 -15.59 6.63
CA HIS A 354 -24.38 -17.00 6.72
C HIS A 354 -24.99 -17.50 5.40
N GLY A 355 -25.31 -18.79 5.33
CA GLY A 355 -25.79 -19.43 4.11
C GLY A 355 -24.65 -20.03 3.29
N VAL A 356 -24.89 -20.31 2.01
CA VAL A 356 -23.89 -20.87 1.10
C VAL A 356 -23.10 -19.76 0.42
N ILE A 357 -21.87 -20.04 0.02
CA ILE A 357 -21.11 -19.15 -0.89
C ILE A 357 -21.87 -19.14 -2.24
N PRO A 358 -22.34 -17.98 -2.71
CA PRO A 358 -23.11 -17.91 -3.95
C PRO A 358 -22.33 -18.43 -5.17
N TRP A 359 -23.01 -19.19 -6.03
CA TRP A 359 -22.38 -19.82 -7.20
C TRP A 359 -22.01 -18.82 -8.29
N ASP A 360 -22.56 -17.61 -8.30
CA ASP A 360 -22.22 -16.56 -9.26
C ASP A 360 -20.77 -16.05 -9.11
N ILE A 361 -20.06 -16.41 -8.03
CA ILE A 361 -18.61 -16.25 -7.94
C ILE A 361 -17.87 -17.00 -9.07
N CYS A 362 -18.49 -18.07 -9.61
CA CYS A 362 -17.98 -18.83 -10.74
C CYS A 362 -17.97 -18.02 -12.04
N LEU A 363 -18.73 -16.92 -12.12
CA LEU A 363 -18.90 -16.12 -13.33
C LEU A 363 -17.92 -14.94 -13.37
N ASN A 364 -17.10 -14.77 -12.33
CA ASN A 364 -16.18 -13.68 -12.21
C ASN A 364 -14.79 -14.10 -12.69
N ASP A 365 -14.31 -13.38 -13.69
CA ASP A 365 -13.03 -13.60 -14.33
C ASP A 365 -11.98 -12.55 -13.94
N HIS A 366 -12.22 -11.72 -12.91
CA HIS A 366 -11.27 -10.68 -12.46
C HIS A 366 -10.95 -10.78 -10.96
N LEU A 367 -11.57 -11.69 -10.21
CA LEU A 367 -11.42 -11.81 -8.76
C LEU A 367 -10.10 -12.51 -8.41
N HIS A 368 -9.19 -11.77 -7.78
CA HIS A 368 -7.88 -12.23 -7.31
C HIS A 368 -7.81 -12.42 -5.81
N PHE A 369 -8.77 -11.85 -5.10
CA PHE A 369 -8.66 -11.67 -3.68
C PHE A 369 -10.00 -11.88 -3.01
N ILE A 370 -10.08 -12.97 -2.23
CA ILE A 370 -11.30 -13.42 -1.58
C ILE A 370 -11.01 -13.61 -0.10
N ASP A 371 -11.62 -12.78 0.74
CA ASP A 371 -11.61 -12.96 2.20
C ASP A 371 -13.05 -13.06 2.70
N LEU A 372 -13.49 -14.29 2.99
CA LEU A 372 -14.77 -14.61 3.62
C LEU A 372 -14.56 -15.13 5.05
N SER A 373 -13.36 -14.94 5.61
CA SER A 373 -12.93 -15.55 6.87
C SER A 373 -13.80 -15.13 8.06
N ASN A 374 -13.83 -15.92 9.12
CA ASN A 374 -14.47 -15.56 10.40
C ASN A 374 -15.93 -15.09 10.20
N ASN A 375 -16.75 -15.96 9.62
CA ASN A 375 -18.17 -15.77 9.34
C ASN A 375 -18.95 -17.05 9.71
N GLN A 376 -20.18 -17.20 9.22
CA GLN A 376 -21.05 -18.37 9.44
C GLN A 376 -21.44 -19.04 8.12
N PHE A 377 -20.59 -18.97 7.08
CA PHE A 377 -20.81 -19.64 5.80
C PHE A 377 -20.85 -21.17 5.97
N SER A 378 -21.69 -21.83 5.19
CA SER A 378 -22.00 -23.25 5.28
C SER A 378 -22.15 -23.86 3.88
N GLY A 379 -22.38 -25.18 3.79
CA GLY A 379 -22.44 -25.88 2.51
C GLY A 379 -21.05 -26.18 1.96
N GLU A 380 -20.96 -26.44 0.65
CA GLU A 380 -19.72 -26.80 -0.03
C GLU A 380 -19.03 -25.57 -0.65
N ILE A 381 -17.71 -25.65 -0.80
CA ILE A 381 -16.95 -24.67 -1.58
C ILE A 381 -17.32 -24.86 -3.07
N PRO A 382 -17.73 -23.81 -3.81
CA PRO A 382 -18.10 -23.94 -5.21
C PRO A 382 -16.98 -24.57 -6.06
N GLY A 383 -17.29 -25.67 -6.74
CA GLY A 383 -16.28 -26.43 -7.50
C GLY A 383 -15.72 -25.74 -8.73
N CYS A 384 -16.26 -24.58 -9.08
CA CYS A 384 -15.88 -23.75 -10.21
C CYS A 384 -14.76 -22.75 -9.91
N LEU A 385 -14.24 -22.70 -8.68
CA LEU A 385 -13.17 -21.80 -8.26
C LEU A 385 -11.82 -22.20 -8.89
N TYR A 386 -11.73 -22.09 -10.22
CA TYR A 386 -10.55 -22.41 -11.04
C TYR A 386 -10.36 -21.40 -12.19
N SER A 387 -10.99 -20.22 -12.11
CA SER A 387 -11.07 -19.27 -13.23
C SER A 387 -9.70 -18.87 -13.81
N VAL A 388 -9.72 -18.63 -15.11
CA VAL A 388 -8.57 -18.51 -16.03
C VAL A 388 -7.67 -17.31 -15.72
N PHE A 389 -8.16 -16.28 -15.03
CA PHE A 389 -7.43 -15.02 -14.85
C PHE A 389 -6.22 -15.10 -13.90
N TRP A 390 -6.15 -16.12 -13.04
CA TRP A 390 -4.98 -16.42 -12.19
C TRP A 390 -3.76 -16.92 -13.01
N SER A 391 -3.63 -16.46 -14.25
CA SER A 391 -2.56 -16.75 -15.20
C SER A 391 -1.82 -15.50 -15.72
N GLU A 392 -2.39 -14.29 -15.67
CA GLU A 392 -1.71 -13.05 -16.07
C GLU A 392 -2.19 -11.83 -15.22
N LEU A 393 -1.32 -11.33 -14.33
CA LEU A 393 -1.57 -10.06 -13.63
C LEU A 393 -1.32 -8.89 -14.61
N PRO A 394 -2.23 -7.90 -14.73
CA PRO A 394 -1.95 -6.69 -15.47
C PRO A 394 -0.83 -5.91 -14.77
N MET A 395 0.38 -5.90 -15.34
CA MET A 395 1.41 -4.93 -14.96
C MET A 395 0.98 -3.56 -15.48
N TYR A 396 0.35 -2.75 -14.65
CA TYR A 396 0.20 -1.31 -14.92
C TYR A 396 1.45 -0.59 -14.39
N TYR A 397 2.33 -0.22 -15.32
CA TYR A 397 3.36 0.79 -15.09
C TYR A 397 2.71 2.15 -15.32
N GLU A 398 2.57 2.95 -14.26
CA GLU A 398 2.34 4.38 -14.44
C GLU A 398 3.63 5.16 -14.25
N ASP A 399 3.97 5.89 -15.31
CA ASP A 399 4.99 6.92 -15.37
C ASP A 399 4.56 8.17 -14.58
N ASP A 400 5.56 8.82 -13.97
CA ASP A 400 5.65 10.21 -13.47
C ASP A 400 4.33 11.00 -13.23
N PRO A 401 3.99 11.39 -11.98
CA PRO A 401 2.78 12.13 -11.68
C PRO A 401 2.84 13.56 -12.25
N SER A 402 2.20 13.77 -13.40
CA SER A 402 1.76 15.10 -13.79
C SER A 402 0.74 15.64 -12.78
N ILE A 403 0.86 16.92 -12.46
CA ILE A 403 0.24 17.64 -11.33
C ILE A 403 -1.31 17.64 -11.36
N GLY A 404 -1.93 17.17 -12.44
CA GLY A 404 -3.39 17.03 -12.59
C GLY A 404 -3.99 15.69 -12.15
N ASN A 405 -3.16 14.67 -11.85
CA ASN A 405 -3.61 13.29 -11.61
C ASN A 405 -3.67 12.88 -10.13
N VAL A 406 -3.85 13.83 -9.20
CA VAL A 406 -4.00 13.50 -7.77
C VAL A 406 -5.20 12.58 -7.50
N THR A 407 -6.24 12.64 -8.33
CA THR A 407 -7.40 11.75 -8.29
C THR A 407 -7.07 10.29 -8.61
N GLU A 408 -6.00 10.00 -9.33
CA GLU A 408 -5.54 8.64 -9.65
C GLU A 408 -4.55 8.08 -8.61
N ARG A 409 -4.11 8.90 -7.62
CA ARG A 409 -2.99 8.57 -6.73
C ARG A 409 -3.26 7.49 -5.68
N ARG A 410 -4.50 7.21 -5.28
CA ARG A 410 -4.74 6.17 -4.26
C ARG A 410 -4.93 4.80 -4.90
N LYS A 411 -3.81 4.09 -5.04
CA LYS A 411 -3.78 2.63 -5.04
C LYS A 411 -4.48 2.15 -3.77
N THR A 412 -5.56 1.38 -3.90
CA THR A 412 -6.27 0.84 -2.74
C THR A 412 -5.33 -0.04 -1.92
N SER A 413 -5.32 0.17 -0.59
CA SER A 413 -4.55 -0.63 0.37
C SER A 413 -5.44 -1.68 1.04
N VAL A 414 -4.97 -2.91 1.14
CA VAL A 414 -5.67 -3.99 1.84
C VAL A 414 -4.71 -4.70 2.79
N GLU A 415 -5.02 -4.74 4.07
CA GLU A 415 -4.35 -5.63 5.02
C GLU A 415 -4.82 -7.08 4.83
N PHE A 416 -3.93 -8.06 4.86
CA PHE A 416 -4.30 -9.46 4.70
C PHE A 416 -3.39 -10.41 5.43
N MET A 417 -4.01 -11.46 5.99
CA MET A 417 -3.29 -12.50 6.71
C MET A 417 -2.69 -13.51 5.73
N THR A 418 -1.37 -13.53 5.65
CA THR A 418 -0.63 -14.57 4.92
C THR A 418 0.65 -14.88 5.67
N LYS A 419 1.10 -16.14 5.60
CA LYS A 419 2.32 -16.58 6.31
C LYS A 419 2.27 -16.38 7.83
N GLY A 420 1.07 -16.30 8.41
CA GLY A 420 0.87 -16.01 9.83
C GLY A 420 1.03 -14.54 10.23
N GLU A 421 1.17 -13.61 9.27
CA GLU A 421 1.33 -12.18 9.51
C GLU A 421 0.26 -11.38 8.74
N SER A 422 -0.16 -10.23 9.28
CA SER A 422 -1.00 -9.28 8.54
C SER A 422 -0.08 -8.34 7.76
N LEU A 423 -0.18 -8.36 6.43
CA LEU A 423 0.62 -7.53 5.53
C LEU A 423 -0.30 -6.61 4.72
N THR A 424 0.14 -5.37 4.50
CA THR A 424 -0.59 -4.40 3.67
C THR A 424 -0.15 -4.52 2.21
N TYR A 425 -1.10 -4.78 1.33
CA TYR A 425 -0.92 -4.82 -0.12
C TYR A 425 -1.55 -3.60 -0.77
N MET A 426 -0.94 -3.12 -1.86
CA MET A 426 -1.35 -1.92 -2.58
C MET A 426 -1.59 -2.25 -4.05
N GLY A 427 -2.47 -1.48 -4.71
CA GLY A 427 -2.71 -1.55 -6.16
C GLY A 427 -3.99 -2.31 -6.50
N MET A 428 -4.42 -2.25 -7.77
CA MET A 428 -5.65 -2.88 -8.23
C MET A 428 -5.47 -3.57 -9.59
N PRO A 429 -5.91 -4.83 -9.74
CA PRO A 429 -6.08 -5.78 -8.63
C PRO A 429 -4.76 -5.88 -7.86
N LEU A 430 -4.77 -6.00 -6.53
CA LEU A 430 -3.58 -5.96 -5.64
C LEU A 430 -2.35 -6.57 -6.34
N GLU A 431 -1.49 -5.71 -6.89
CA GLU A 431 -0.64 -6.04 -8.06
C GLU A 431 0.34 -7.19 -7.79
N LEU A 432 0.58 -7.50 -6.52
CA LEU A 432 1.60 -8.44 -6.06
C LEU A 432 1.02 -9.64 -5.31
N MET A 433 -0.30 -9.70 -5.11
CA MET A 433 -0.93 -10.66 -4.20
C MET A 433 -2.23 -11.22 -4.74
N THR A 434 -2.36 -12.54 -4.58
CA THR A 434 -3.57 -13.28 -4.88
C THR A 434 -3.83 -14.26 -3.73
N GLY A 435 -5.06 -14.31 -3.25
CA GLY A 435 -5.35 -14.99 -2.00
C GLY A 435 -6.80 -15.41 -1.84
N ILE A 436 -6.99 -16.58 -1.23
CA ILE A 436 -8.30 -17.10 -0.83
C ILE A 436 -8.24 -17.42 0.66
N ASP A 437 -8.98 -16.67 1.46
CA ASP A 437 -9.21 -16.96 2.87
C ASP A 437 -10.71 -17.25 3.11
N LEU A 438 -11.00 -18.52 3.40
CA LEU A 438 -12.34 -19.02 3.78
C LEU A 438 -12.35 -19.57 5.22
N SER A 439 -11.33 -19.24 6.01
CA SER A 439 -11.12 -19.83 7.32
C SER A 439 -12.20 -19.45 8.33
N MET A 440 -12.27 -20.16 9.46
CA MET A 440 -13.16 -19.82 10.58
C MET A 440 -14.64 -19.71 10.14
N ASN A 441 -15.15 -20.74 9.47
CA ASN A 441 -16.51 -20.83 8.97
C ASN A 441 -17.14 -22.20 9.33
N HIS A 442 -18.26 -22.55 8.69
CA HIS A 442 -18.93 -23.85 8.81
C HIS A 442 -18.98 -24.60 7.47
N LEU A 443 -18.01 -24.36 6.57
CA LEU A 443 -17.92 -25.01 5.27
C LEU A 443 -17.71 -26.51 5.44
N SER A 444 -18.28 -27.29 4.51
CA SER A 444 -18.34 -28.75 4.55
C SER A 444 -18.11 -29.33 3.15
N GLY A 445 -18.18 -30.65 3.00
CA GLY A 445 -17.86 -31.32 1.75
C GLY A 445 -16.35 -31.38 1.50
N THR A 446 -15.95 -31.70 0.27
CA THR A 446 -14.55 -31.85 -0.11
C THR A 446 -13.94 -30.55 -0.61
N ILE A 447 -12.62 -30.39 -0.48
CA ILE A 447 -11.89 -29.34 -1.18
C ILE A 447 -12.00 -29.60 -2.70
N PRO A 448 -12.53 -28.65 -3.50
CA PRO A 448 -12.64 -28.87 -4.93
C PRO A 448 -11.27 -29.00 -5.59
N SER A 449 -11.05 -30.09 -6.34
CA SER A 449 -9.82 -30.28 -7.10
C SER A 449 -9.50 -29.16 -8.10
N PRO A 450 -10.46 -28.43 -8.68
CA PRO A 450 -10.14 -27.35 -9.60
C PRO A 450 -9.37 -26.17 -8.99
N ILE A 451 -9.44 -25.96 -7.66
CA ILE A 451 -8.63 -24.93 -6.95
C ILE A 451 -7.13 -25.12 -7.24
N GLY A 452 -6.68 -26.37 -7.41
CA GLY A 452 -5.28 -26.67 -7.71
C GLY A 452 -4.76 -26.04 -9.00
N PHE A 453 -5.62 -25.60 -9.92
CA PHE A 453 -5.22 -24.99 -11.19
C PHE A 453 -5.00 -23.47 -11.13
N LEU A 454 -5.20 -22.83 -9.98
CA LEU A 454 -4.95 -21.40 -9.77
C LEU A 454 -3.44 -21.14 -9.63
N ARG A 455 -2.70 -21.12 -10.75
CA ARG A 455 -1.23 -21.14 -10.75
C ARG A 455 -0.56 -19.96 -10.06
N GLN A 456 -1.19 -18.79 -10.11
CA GLN A 456 -0.71 -17.58 -9.45
C GLN A 456 -1.16 -17.47 -7.98
N LEU A 457 -1.92 -18.43 -7.43
CA LEU A 457 -2.41 -18.37 -6.06
C LEU A 457 -1.26 -18.42 -5.06
N LYS A 458 -1.09 -17.33 -4.29
CA LYS A 458 -0.02 -17.19 -3.32
C LYS A 458 -0.41 -17.58 -1.89
N SER A 459 -1.68 -17.39 -1.52
CA SER A 459 -2.17 -17.76 -0.19
C SER A 459 -3.51 -18.49 -0.25
N LEU A 460 -3.59 -19.64 0.41
CA LEU A 460 -4.82 -20.40 0.59
C LEU A 460 -5.02 -20.72 2.07
N ASN A 461 -6.09 -20.20 2.66
CA ASN A 461 -6.47 -20.49 4.04
C ASN A 461 -7.90 -21.05 4.08
N LEU A 462 -8.02 -22.33 4.40
CA LEU A 462 -9.29 -23.06 4.57
C LEU A 462 -9.48 -23.55 6.00
N SER A 463 -8.64 -23.09 6.93
CA SER A 463 -8.57 -23.61 8.28
C SER A 463 -9.86 -23.39 9.09
N HIS A 464 -10.06 -24.14 10.17
CA HIS A 464 -11.22 -23.99 11.06
C HIS A 464 -12.57 -24.08 10.34
N ASN A 465 -12.75 -25.18 9.59
CA ASN A 465 -14.01 -25.52 8.91
C ASN A 465 -14.39 -26.98 9.22
N LYS A 466 -15.33 -27.55 8.46
CA LYS A 466 -15.78 -28.94 8.56
C LYS A 466 -15.49 -29.74 7.28
N LEU A 467 -14.42 -29.37 6.57
CA LEU A 467 -14.05 -29.99 5.30
C LEU A 467 -13.62 -31.45 5.50
N VAL A 468 -14.00 -32.31 4.57
CA VAL A 468 -13.73 -33.76 4.57
C VAL A 468 -13.04 -34.20 3.28
N GLY A 469 -12.67 -35.47 3.18
CA GLY A 469 -12.00 -36.02 2.00
C GLY A 469 -10.50 -35.73 1.98
N SER A 470 -9.83 -36.12 0.90
CA SER A 470 -8.39 -35.95 0.74
C SER A 470 -8.02 -34.57 0.24
N ILE A 471 -6.79 -34.16 0.55
CA ILE A 471 -6.18 -32.99 -0.09
C ILE A 471 -6.02 -33.31 -1.59
N PRO A 472 -6.48 -32.46 -2.52
CA PRO A 472 -6.42 -32.78 -3.95
C PRO A 472 -4.98 -32.84 -4.49
N ASP A 473 -4.67 -33.90 -5.23
CA ASP A 473 -3.35 -34.05 -5.89
C ASP A 473 -3.09 -32.94 -6.93
N THR A 474 -4.14 -32.27 -7.42
CA THR A 474 -4.04 -31.11 -8.30
C THR A 474 -3.33 -29.91 -7.67
N PHE A 475 -3.14 -29.88 -6.34
CA PHE A 475 -2.38 -28.82 -5.67
C PHE A 475 -0.91 -28.75 -6.10
N ILE A 476 -0.39 -29.79 -6.77
CA ILE A 476 0.93 -29.74 -7.44
C ILE A 476 1.06 -28.56 -8.43
N TYR A 477 -0.05 -28.07 -8.99
CA TYR A 477 -0.01 -27.00 -9.99
C TYR A 477 -0.02 -25.58 -9.38
N LEU A 478 -0.06 -25.44 -8.05
CA LEU A 478 -0.04 -24.16 -7.33
C LEU A 478 1.40 -23.61 -7.21
N LEU A 479 2.04 -23.35 -8.34
CA LEU A 479 3.49 -23.12 -8.43
C LEU A 479 3.99 -21.85 -7.71
N GLU A 480 3.13 -20.84 -7.52
CA GLU A 480 3.48 -19.61 -6.80
C GLU A 480 3.01 -19.60 -5.34
N MET A 481 2.54 -20.74 -4.82
CA MET A 481 2.02 -20.81 -3.45
C MET A 481 3.08 -20.47 -2.40
N GLU A 482 2.78 -19.49 -1.57
CA GLU A 482 3.65 -19.01 -0.50
C GLU A 482 3.12 -19.39 0.89
N SER A 483 1.80 -19.56 1.05
CA SER A 483 1.13 -19.84 2.33
C SER A 483 -0.07 -20.76 2.17
N MET A 484 -0.08 -21.92 2.84
CA MET A 484 -1.20 -22.86 2.80
C MET A 484 -1.61 -23.32 4.20
N ASP A 485 -2.82 -22.97 4.63
CA ASP A 485 -3.40 -23.42 5.90
C ASP A 485 -4.68 -24.23 5.67
N LEU A 486 -4.62 -25.52 5.99
CA LEU A 486 -5.73 -26.47 5.92
C LEU A 486 -6.06 -27.04 7.31
N SER A 487 -5.52 -26.44 8.38
CA SER A 487 -5.62 -26.96 9.74
C SER A 487 -7.05 -26.92 10.29
N HIS A 488 -7.31 -27.65 11.38
CA HIS A 488 -8.60 -27.66 12.08
C HIS A 488 -9.78 -27.98 11.15
N ASN A 489 -9.70 -29.12 10.47
CA ASN A 489 -10.73 -29.66 9.58
C ASN A 489 -10.93 -31.17 9.86
N HIS A 490 -11.62 -31.88 8.96
CA HIS A 490 -11.82 -33.33 9.01
C HIS A 490 -11.22 -34.03 7.76
N LEU A 491 -10.15 -33.46 7.19
CA LEU A 491 -9.47 -34.00 6.02
C LEU A 491 -8.85 -35.37 6.34
N ASN A 492 -8.85 -36.27 5.36
CA ASN A 492 -8.38 -37.64 5.51
C ASN A 492 -7.50 -38.09 4.33
N GLY A 493 -7.11 -39.36 4.29
CA GLY A 493 -6.17 -39.87 3.28
C GLY A 493 -4.71 -39.54 3.63
N SER A 494 -3.83 -39.67 2.65
CA SER A 494 -2.40 -39.34 2.78
C SER A 494 -2.11 -37.92 2.29
N LEU A 495 -1.01 -37.34 2.79
CA LEU A 495 -0.44 -36.13 2.21
C LEU A 495 0.11 -36.45 0.82
N PRO A 496 -0.32 -35.76 -0.25
CA PRO A 496 0.26 -35.95 -1.58
C PRO A 496 1.76 -35.64 -1.55
N VAL A 497 2.59 -36.56 -2.06
CA VAL A 497 4.05 -36.40 -2.10
C VAL A 497 4.44 -35.20 -2.96
N GLU A 498 3.60 -34.89 -3.93
CA GLU A 498 3.70 -33.81 -4.88
C GLU A 498 3.68 -32.42 -4.23
N LEU A 499 3.02 -32.24 -3.06
CA LEU A 499 3.07 -30.99 -2.30
C LEU A 499 4.51 -30.62 -1.89
N GLY A 500 5.34 -31.64 -1.74
CA GLY A 500 6.76 -31.52 -1.47
C GLY A 500 7.56 -30.77 -2.53
N ASN A 501 7.00 -30.58 -3.73
CA ASN A 501 7.65 -29.89 -4.85
C ASN A 501 7.33 -28.38 -4.92
N LEU A 502 6.45 -27.85 -4.06
CA LEU A 502 6.03 -26.45 -4.06
C LEU A 502 7.12 -25.52 -3.50
N SER A 503 8.02 -25.05 -4.36
CA SER A 503 9.29 -24.39 -3.99
C SER A 503 9.18 -23.05 -3.23
N PHE A 504 8.02 -22.39 -3.27
CA PHE A 504 7.81 -21.06 -2.64
C PHE A 504 7.08 -21.12 -1.29
N LEU A 505 6.65 -22.31 -0.86
CA LEU A 505 5.82 -22.47 0.33
C LEU A 505 6.62 -22.10 1.60
N SER A 506 6.26 -20.99 2.22
CA SER A 506 6.91 -20.45 3.42
C SER A 506 6.10 -20.72 4.70
N PHE A 507 4.80 -20.92 4.56
CA PHE A 507 3.91 -21.32 5.65
C PHE A 507 3.05 -22.50 5.20
N PHE A 508 3.00 -23.54 6.05
CA PHE A 508 2.20 -24.73 5.81
C PHE A 508 1.63 -25.26 7.12
N SER A 509 0.34 -25.57 7.15
CA SER A 509 -0.30 -26.22 8.28
C SER A 509 -1.42 -27.15 7.83
N VAL A 510 -1.37 -28.40 8.29
CA VAL A 510 -2.42 -29.43 8.14
C VAL A 510 -2.81 -30.00 9.50
N SER A 511 -2.46 -29.30 10.58
CA SER A 511 -2.68 -29.77 11.94
C SER A 511 -4.17 -29.96 12.24
N HIS A 512 -4.48 -30.80 13.23
CA HIS A 512 -5.84 -31.06 13.69
C HIS A 512 -6.78 -31.50 12.54
N ASN A 513 -6.38 -32.56 11.84
CA ASN A 513 -7.15 -33.26 10.82
C ASN A 513 -7.18 -34.77 11.11
N ASN A 514 -7.69 -35.58 10.16
CA ASN A 514 -7.73 -37.04 10.23
C ASN A 514 -6.82 -37.68 9.16
N LEU A 515 -5.69 -37.03 8.85
CA LEU A 515 -4.72 -37.50 7.86
C LEU A 515 -3.96 -38.74 8.37
N SER A 516 -3.47 -39.53 7.42
CA SER A 516 -2.85 -40.83 7.66
C SER A 516 -1.66 -41.10 6.74
N GLY A 517 -0.81 -42.05 7.11
CA GLY A 517 0.36 -42.42 6.30
C GLY A 517 1.62 -41.64 6.67
N GLU A 518 2.66 -41.89 5.88
CA GLU A 518 3.99 -41.31 6.11
C GLU A 518 4.09 -39.89 5.55
N ILE A 519 4.67 -38.97 6.32
CA ILE A 519 4.98 -37.62 5.86
C ILE A 519 6.24 -37.67 4.97
N PRO A 520 6.20 -37.19 3.73
CA PRO A 520 7.35 -37.23 2.82
C PRO A 520 8.55 -36.42 3.34
N PHE A 521 9.58 -37.11 3.83
CA PHE A 521 10.79 -36.48 4.40
C PHE A 521 11.72 -35.86 3.36
N GLU A 522 11.84 -36.48 2.17
CA GLU A 522 12.73 -36.02 1.08
C GLU A 522 12.11 -34.88 0.26
N SER A 523 11.40 -33.96 0.90
CA SER A 523 10.68 -32.88 0.23
C SER A 523 10.71 -31.58 1.03
N GLN A 524 10.21 -30.48 0.46
CA GLN A 524 10.10 -29.21 1.20
C GLN A 524 9.31 -29.33 2.50
N LEU A 525 8.47 -30.35 2.66
CA LEU A 525 7.70 -30.56 3.89
C LEU A 525 8.59 -30.75 5.14
N CYS A 526 9.85 -31.20 4.99
CA CYS A 526 10.77 -31.36 6.11
C CYS A 526 11.27 -30.04 6.70
N THR A 527 11.06 -28.90 6.03
CA THR A 527 11.45 -27.58 6.56
C THR A 527 10.43 -27.03 7.56
N PHE A 528 9.23 -27.60 7.65
CA PHE A 528 8.18 -27.13 8.56
C PHE A 528 8.26 -27.79 9.94
N SER A 529 7.84 -27.04 10.96
CA SER A 529 7.79 -27.50 12.35
C SER A 529 6.83 -28.67 12.54
N ARG A 530 7.09 -29.53 13.55
CA ARG A 530 6.17 -30.59 14.00
C ARG A 530 4.74 -30.10 14.24
N THR A 531 4.58 -28.85 14.68
CA THR A 531 3.28 -28.21 14.92
C THR A 531 2.42 -28.11 13.67
N ALA A 532 3.00 -28.07 12.47
CA ALA A 532 2.25 -28.06 11.21
C ALA A 532 1.47 -29.37 10.96
N PHE A 533 1.85 -30.46 11.64
CA PHE A 533 1.29 -31.81 11.41
C PHE A 533 0.57 -32.37 12.64
N GLU A 534 0.60 -31.68 13.77
CA GLU A 534 0.05 -32.17 15.04
C GLU A 534 -1.46 -32.44 14.99
N GLY A 535 -1.99 -33.20 15.94
CA GLY A 535 -3.42 -33.52 15.97
C GLY A 535 -3.91 -34.52 14.92
N ASN A 536 -3.04 -35.03 14.04
CA ASN A 536 -3.35 -36.11 13.10
C ASN A 536 -2.91 -37.48 13.67
N GLU A 537 -3.84 -38.23 14.27
CA GLU A 537 -3.51 -39.47 14.98
C GLU A 537 -2.91 -40.58 14.11
N LYS A 538 -3.14 -40.59 12.80
CA LYS A 538 -2.67 -41.65 11.89
C LYS A 538 -1.48 -41.24 11.02
N LEU A 539 -1.03 -39.98 11.10
CA LEU A 539 0.22 -39.57 10.47
C LEU A 539 1.42 -40.18 11.22
N CYS A 540 2.48 -40.48 10.49
CA CYS A 540 3.75 -41.00 10.98
C CYS A 540 4.90 -40.47 10.09
N GLY A 541 6.15 -40.63 10.51
CA GLY A 541 7.34 -40.17 9.79
C GLY A 541 8.35 -39.48 10.70
N GLU A 542 9.54 -39.24 10.16
CA GLU A 542 10.69 -38.68 10.90
C GLU A 542 10.42 -37.25 11.41
N ILE A 543 9.71 -36.42 10.63
CA ILE A 543 9.39 -35.02 10.97
C ILE A 543 8.67 -34.90 12.33
N ILE A 544 7.80 -35.86 12.65
CA ILE A 544 7.01 -35.88 13.87
C ILE A 544 7.50 -36.92 14.90
N ASP A 545 8.62 -37.60 14.64
CA ASP A 545 9.21 -38.65 15.48
C ASP A 545 8.20 -39.75 15.83
N LYS A 546 7.54 -40.30 14.80
CA LYS A 546 6.55 -41.36 14.97
C LYS A 546 6.75 -42.46 13.95
N THR A 547 7.02 -43.68 14.43
CA THR A 547 7.26 -44.85 13.58
C THR A 547 6.00 -45.27 12.82
N CYS A 548 6.11 -45.44 11.50
CA CYS A 548 5.03 -45.98 10.68
C CYS A 548 4.89 -47.49 10.90
N THR A 549 3.87 -47.93 11.63
CA THR A 549 3.57 -49.35 11.79
C THR A 549 2.94 -49.91 10.52
N VAL A 550 3.70 -50.64 9.72
CA VAL A 550 3.17 -51.41 8.60
C VAL A 550 2.28 -52.52 9.17
N ASN A 551 0.97 -52.44 8.94
CA ASN A 551 0.06 -53.56 9.20
C ASN A 551 0.29 -54.66 8.15
N LEU A 552 1.38 -55.42 8.31
CA LEU A 552 1.49 -56.75 7.71
C LEU A 552 0.53 -57.66 8.50
N GLY A 553 -0.56 -58.05 7.86
CA GLY A 553 -1.47 -59.07 8.37
C GLY A 553 -0.67 -60.28 8.85
N ARG A 554 -0.83 -60.59 10.14
CA ARG A 554 -0.24 -61.74 10.82
C ARG A 554 -0.54 -63.06 10.08
N SER A 555 0.48 -63.68 9.49
CA SER A 555 0.68 -65.13 9.60
C SER A 555 1.93 -65.32 10.44
N GLY A 556 1.77 -65.84 11.65
CA GLY A 556 2.87 -66.02 12.57
C GLY A 556 3.94 -66.98 12.04
N ASP A 557 5.18 -66.71 12.42
CA ASP A 557 5.95 -67.74 13.12
C ASP A 557 7.00 -67.08 14.04
N SER A 558 7.48 -67.91 14.93
CA SER A 558 8.12 -67.63 16.21
C SER A 558 9.65 -67.52 16.15
N ASP A 559 10.19 -66.73 17.10
CA ASP A 559 11.51 -66.74 17.75
C ASP A 559 12.78 -67.21 17.03
N GLY A 560 13.85 -66.39 17.15
CA GLY A 560 15.22 -66.86 16.98
C GLY A 560 16.29 -65.79 16.73
N GLU A 561 16.76 -65.18 17.81
CA GLU A 561 18.12 -64.68 18.09
C GLU A 561 19.13 -64.29 16.96
N MET A 562 19.81 -63.17 17.25
CA MET A 562 21.24 -62.93 16.99
C MET A 562 21.68 -62.48 15.59
N HIS A 563 21.81 -61.16 15.41
CA HIS A 563 23.07 -60.58 14.92
C HIS A 563 23.21 -59.11 15.34
N ARG A 564 23.80 -58.90 16.54
CA ARG A 564 24.71 -57.78 16.73
C ARG A 564 25.94 -58.08 15.89
N LEU A 565 26.29 -57.17 14.98
CA LEU A 565 27.61 -56.83 14.45
C LEU A 565 27.45 -56.36 13.01
N LEU A 566 27.26 -55.06 12.85
CA LEU A 566 27.95 -54.21 11.89
C LEU A 566 27.68 -52.75 12.29
N SER A 567 28.20 -52.39 13.46
CA SER A 567 28.66 -51.04 13.72
C SER A 567 29.87 -50.81 12.80
N THR A 568 29.62 -50.27 11.62
CA THR A 568 30.61 -49.47 10.90
C THR A 568 30.22 -48.02 11.11
N ASP A 569 31.07 -47.32 11.84
CA ASP A 569 31.06 -45.88 12.05
C ASP A 569 30.68 -45.12 10.77
N THR A 570 29.57 -44.42 10.81
CA THR A 570 29.36 -43.22 9.98
C THR A 570 29.13 -42.07 10.94
N MET A 571 30.17 -41.27 11.06
CA MET A 571 30.37 -40.16 11.98
C MET A 571 29.19 -39.18 12.05
N ASP A 572 29.00 -38.63 13.25
CA ASP A 572 28.19 -37.47 13.62
C ASP A 572 27.87 -36.51 12.46
N THR A 573 26.68 -36.70 11.88
CA THR A 573 26.16 -36.01 10.70
C THR A 573 25.58 -34.60 10.88
N PRO A 574 25.57 -33.94 12.07
CA PRO A 574 25.36 -32.49 12.13
C PRO A 574 26.65 -31.73 11.82
N LEU A 575 27.79 -32.15 12.37
CA LEU A 575 29.04 -31.40 12.26
C LEU A 575 29.56 -31.41 10.81
N ILE A 576 29.46 -32.56 10.14
CA ILE A 576 29.86 -32.71 8.74
C ILE A 576 28.95 -31.88 7.84
N TYR A 577 27.62 -31.96 8.03
CA TYR A 577 26.66 -31.15 7.29
C TYR A 577 26.91 -29.64 7.47
N TRP A 578 27.02 -29.18 8.71
CA TRP A 578 27.29 -27.76 9.01
C TRP A 578 28.68 -27.32 8.54
N SER A 579 29.68 -28.21 8.53
CA SER A 579 31.00 -27.90 7.95
C SER A 579 30.96 -27.79 6.43
N PHE A 580 30.13 -28.60 5.75
CA PHE A 580 29.89 -28.47 4.32
C PHE A 580 29.12 -27.20 3.99
N VAL A 581 28.05 -26.88 4.74
CA VAL A 581 27.26 -25.65 4.58
C VAL A 581 28.12 -24.41 4.86
N ALA A 582 28.90 -24.41 5.94
CA ALA A 582 29.81 -23.32 6.26
C ALA A 582 30.93 -23.19 5.21
N GLY A 583 31.46 -24.32 4.72
CA GLY A 583 32.46 -24.36 3.66
C GLY A 583 31.93 -23.83 2.32
N SER A 584 30.73 -24.22 1.91
CA SER A 584 30.09 -23.77 0.67
C SER A 584 29.59 -22.34 0.77
N PHE A 585 29.07 -21.90 1.93
CA PHE A 585 28.79 -20.49 2.19
C PHE A 585 30.07 -19.67 2.17
N ALA A 586 31.15 -20.12 2.81
CA ALA A 586 32.41 -19.40 2.78
C ALA A 586 32.98 -19.31 1.36
N LEU A 587 32.99 -20.40 0.60
CA LEU A 587 33.48 -20.41 -0.78
C LEU A 587 32.58 -19.59 -1.73
N GLY A 588 31.26 -19.63 -1.56
CA GLY A 588 30.31 -18.87 -2.36
C GLY A 588 30.32 -17.38 -2.01
N PHE A 589 30.10 -17.05 -0.75
CA PHE A 589 30.08 -15.68 -0.25
C PHE A 589 31.45 -15.01 -0.42
N TRP A 590 32.54 -15.62 0.07
CA TRP A 590 33.87 -15.02 -0.11
C TRP A 590 34.39 -15.14 -1.52
N GLY A 591 33.99 -16.16 -2.29
CA GLY A 591 34.29 -16.24 -3.72
C GLY A 591 33.66 -15.09 -4.50
N ILE A 592 32.40 -14.77 -4.23
CA ILE A 592 31.71 -13.62 -4.83
C ILE A 592 32.33 -12.31 -4.32
N ILE A 593 32.55 -12.14 -3.01
CA ILE A 593 33.19 -10.95 -2.44
C ILE A 593 34.59 -10.74 -3.06
N THR A 594 35.43 -11.77 -3.16
CA THR A 594 36.77 -11.66 -3.75
C THR A 594 36.69 -11.31 -5.24
N LEU A 595 35.75 -11.89 -5.98
CA LEU A 595 35.53 -11.58 -7.39
C LEU A 595 35.01 -10.14 -7.59
N LEU A 596 34.17 -9.64 -6.67
CA LEU A 596 33.69 -8.25 -6.62
C LEU A 596 34.79 -7.25 -6.16
N VAL A 597 35.71 -7.66 -5.31
CA VAL A 597 36.84 -6.82 -4.85
C VAL A 597 37.93 -6.73 -5.90
N TRP A 598 38.25 -7.84 -6.58
CA TRP A 598 39.38 -7.93 -7.51
C TRP A 598 39.05 -7.49 -8.94
N ASN A 599 37.79 -7.63 -9.38
CA ASN A 599 37.35 -7.27 -10.73
C ASN A 599 36.31 -6.15 -10.73
N THR A 600 36.79 -4.94 -11.01
CA THR A 600 35.97 -3.72 -11.08
C THR A 600 34.86 -3.80 -12.14
N ALA A 601 35.03 -4.55 -13.22
CA ALA A 601 34.00 -4.71 -14.25
C ALA A 601 32.88 -5.67 -13.79
N CYS A 602 33.21 -6.76 -13.10
CA CYS A 602 32.22 -7.66 -12.50
C CYS A 602 31.44 -6.97 -11.39
N ARG A 603 32.11 -6.19 -10.53
CA ARG A 603 31.45 -5.39 -9.49
C ARG A 603 30.43 -4.42 -10.08
N ASN A 604 30.83 -3.66 -11.11
CA ASN A 604 29.93 -2.68 -11.73
C ASN A 604 28.74 -3.35 -12.43
N ARG A 605 28.94 -4.53 -13.04
CA ARG A 605 27.83 -5.30 -13.62
C ARG A 605 26.89 -5.86 -12.57
N PHE A 606 27.41 -6.42 -11.49
CA PHE A 606 26.60 -6.95 -10.40
C PHE A 606 25.79 -5.84 -9.72
N CYS A 607 26.42 -4.72 -9.37
CA CYS A 607 25.74 -3.54 -8.83
C CYS A 607 24.69 -2.98 -9.80
N SER A 608 24.98 -2.91 -11.10
CA SER A 608 23.98 -2.47 -12.11
C SER A 608 22.81 -3.45 -12.24
N LEU A 609 23.03 -4.75 -12.04
CA LEU A 609 21.98 -5.78 -12.06
C LEU A 609 21.14 -5.70 -10.80
N THR A 610 21.75 -5.53 -9.63
CA THR A 610 21.03 -5.34 -8.36
C THR A 610 20.29 -4.01 -8.35
N ASP A 611 20.88 -2.91 -8.81
CA ASP A 611 20.20 -1.61 -8.93
C ASP A 611 19.04 -1.68 -9.93
N GLY A 612 19.22 -2.39 -11.05
CA GLY A 612 18.15 -2.68 -12.00
C GLY A 612 17.03 -3.54 -11.41
N CYS A 613 17.35 -4.49 -10.53
CA CYS A 613 16.35 -5.30 -9.81
C CYS A 613 15.67 -4.52 -8.68
N MET A 614 16.41 -3.73 -7.89
CA MET A 614 15.87 -2.90 -6.82
C MET A 614 14.97 -1.79 -7.37
N SER A 615 15.37 -1.16 -8.49
CA SER A 615 14.55 -0.21 -9.23
C SER A 615 13.28 -0.86 -9.78
N LYS A 616 13.36 -2.10 -10.29
CA LYS A 616 12.20 -2.87 -10.76
C LYS A 616 11.27 -3.36 -9.64
N MET A 617 11.78 -3.48 -8.41
CA MET A 617 11.01 -3.92 -7.24
C MET A 617 10.50 -2.76 -6.38
N GLY A 618 10.83 -1.51 -6.71
CA GLY A 618 10.43 -0.33 -5.92
C GLY A 618 11.11 -0.25 -4.54
N TRP A 619 12.19 -1.01 -4.33
CA TRP A 619 12.93 -0.99 -3.07
C TRP A 619 13.89 0.19 -3.06
N PHE A 620 13.43 1.32 -2.51
CA PHE A 620 14.33 2.36 -2.04
C PHE A 620 14.81 1.94 -0.64
N LEU A 621 16.04 1.42 -0.55
CA LEU A 621 16.73 1.34 0.73
C LEU A 621 16.96 2.77 1.21
N VAL A 622 16.13 3.21 2.16
CA VAL A 622 16.37 4.40 2.98
C VAL A 622 17.42 3.99 4.02
N PRO A 623 18.68 4.47 3.96
CA PRO A 623 19.59 4.37 5.10
C PRO A 623 19.19 5.30 6.24
#